data_AF-A0A3D0W2Q8-F1
#
_entry.id   AF-A0A3D0W2Q8-F1
#
_cell.length_a   1.000
_cell.length_b   1.000
_cell.length_c   1.000
_cell.angle_alpha   90.00
_cell.angle_beta   90.00
_cell.angle_gamma   90.00
#
_symmetry.space_group_name_H-M   'P 1'
#
loop_
_entity.id
_entity.type
_entity.pdbx_description
1 polymer ?
#
loop_
_entity_poly.entity_id
_entity_poly.type
_entity_poly.pdbx_seq_one_letter_code
_entity_poly.pdbx_strand_id
1 'polypeptide(L)'
;MILYPDYDHSILNVAATLLKHYKAPTKYKSIPVLEDALTHDYNHVILMLLDGMGINIVKEHLKESDFLRRNVKDVITSVFPPTTVAATNAVLSGLPPLASGYLGWVQYFKKENSNCVVFLNVDYYDKTRKFDEVLRDKYLTYPTIYTQIEKNSPEVKTYELFPSFRANGFETFQRQVSYAIELTQKPEKNFTYVYWTDPDLTEHTNGIHGKETIRVLNELNTQVEYLAGQMHEDTLLIVIADHGLTDVKGIDLYKDTELIGMLKRMPS
;
A
#
# COMPACT_ATOMS: atom_id res chain seq x y z
N MET A 1 0.43 22.41 9.13
CA MET A 1 -0.65 21.88 9.98
C MET A 1 -0.33 20.43 10.24
N ILE A 2 -0.38 19.97 11.50
CA ILE A 2 -0.18 18.55 11.83
C ILE A 2 -1.51 17.83 11.54
N LEU A 3 -1.47 16.74 10.76
CA LEU A 3 -2.62 15.88 10.47
C LEU A 3 -2.51 14.62 11.32
N TYR A 4 -3.57 14.27 12.04
CA TYR A 4 -3.66 13.03 12.82
C TYR A 4 -4.39 11.95 11.99
N PRO A 5 -4.04 10.66 12.15
CA PRO A 5 -4.77 9.58 11.50
C PRO A 5 -6.20 9.50 12.04
N ASP A 6 -7.17 9.36 11.15
CA ASP A 6 -8.57 9.11 11.46
C ASP A 6 -8.88 7.62 11.25
N TYR A 7 -8.81 6.82 12.32
CA TYR A 7 -9.06 5.37 12.24
C TYR A 7 -10.55 4.99 11.98
N ASP A 8 -11.43 5.98 11.87
CA ASP A 8 -12.80 5.82 11.36
C ASP A 8 -12.92 6.19 9.87
N HIS A 9 -11.92 6.89 9.31
CA HIS A 9 -11.86 7.33 7.90
C HIS A 9 -10.41 7.35 7.37
N SER A 10 -9.82 6.14 7.28
CA SER A 10 -8.45 5.91 6.83
C SER A 10 -8.35 4.74 5.86
N ILE A 11 -7.14 4.49 5.37
CA ILE A 11 -6.80 3.31 4.58
C ILE A 11 -7.14 1.98 5.28
N LEU A 12 -7.13 1.93 6.63
CA LEU A 12 -7.59 0.76 7.37
C LEU A 12 -9.07 0.48 7.10
N ASN A 13 -9.87 1.54 6.95
CA ASN A 13 -11.31 1.44 6.71
C ASN A 13 -11.62 0.97 5.29
N VAL A 14 -10.70 1.13 4.32
CA VAL A 14 -10.80 0.48 3.00
C VAL A 14 -10.80 -1.03 3.15
N ALA A 15 -9.81 -1.58 3.86
CA ALA A 15 -9.74 -3.02 4.13
C ALA A 15 -10.94 -3.50 4.95
N ALA A 16 -11.37 -2.74 5.97
CA ALA A 16 -12.58 -3.05 6.73
C ALA A 16 -13.83 -3.14 5.85
N THR A 17 -13.98 -2.23 4.88
CA THR A 17 -15.11 -2.22 3.95
C THR A 17 -15.10 -3.46 3.05
N LEU A 18 -13.94 -3.82 2.50
CA LEU A 18 -13.78 -5.02 1.67
C LEU A 18 -14.02 -6.31 2.46
N LEU A 19 -13.45 -6.41 3.67
CA LEU A 19 -13.70 -7.55 4.56
C LEU A 19 -15.19 -7.70 4.86
N LYS A 20 -15.88 -6.60 5.18
CA LYS A 20 -17.34 -6.60 5.41
C LYS A 20 -18.11 -7.07 4.17
N HIS A 21 -17.77 -6.57 2.98
CA HIS A 21 -18.39 -6.98 1.72
C HIS A 21 -18.24 -8.50 1.48
N TYR A 22 -17.05 -9.05 1.74
CA TYR A 22 -16.78 -10.49 1.63
C TYR A 22 -17.11 -11.30 2.90
N LYS A 23 -17.99 -10.77 3.76
CA LYS A 23 -18.53 -11.44 4.97
C LYS A 23 -17.44 -11.83 5.99
N ALA A 24 -16.24 -11.30 5.88
CA ALA A 24 -15.17 -11.48 6.84
C ALA A 24 -15.36 -10.53 8.03
N PRO A 25 -15.04 -10.97 9.26
CA PRO A 25 -15.26 -10.16 10.46
C PRO A 25 -14.32 -8.95 10.49
N THR A 26 -14.90 -7.77 10.73
CA THR A 26 -14.16 -6.55 11.02
C THR A 26 -14.83 -5.80 12.18
N LYS A 27 -14.04 -5.11 12.98
CA LYS A 27 -14.52 -4.23 14.06
C LYS A 27 -14.39 -2.74 13.73
N TYR A 28 -13.83 -2.42 12.57
CA TYR A 28 -13.60 -1.05 12.12
C TYR A 28 -14.72 -0.60 11.19
N LYS A 29 -14.99 0.72 11.17
CA LYS A 29 -16.03 1.30 10.33
C LYS A 29 -15.70 1.13 8.85
N SER A 30 -16.74 1.02 8.04
CA SER A 30 -16.66 1.06 6.58
C SER A 30 -16.58 2.51 6.07
N ILE A 31 -16.05 2.68 4.86
CA ILE A 31 -16.08 3.93 4.10
C ILE A 31 -17.40 3.96 3.31
N PRO A 32 -18.32 4.92 3.56
CA PRO A 32 -19.64 4.92 2.94
C PRO A 32 -19.63 4.90 1.41
N VAL A 33 -18.76 5.70 0.76
CA VAL A 33 -18.70 5.74 -0.71
C VAL A 33 -18.19 4.45 -1.32
N LEU A 34 -17.34 3.72 -0.61
CA LEU A 34 -16.84 2.42 -1.05
C LEU A 34 -17.89 1.31 -0.80
N GLU A 35 -18.61 1.39 0.32
CA GLU A 35 -19.73 0.49 0.60
C GLU A 35 -20.84 0.62 -0.45
N ASP A 36 -21.19 1.85 -0.85
CA ASP A 36 -22.15 2.14 -1.93
C ASP A 36 -21.67 1.57 -3.28
N ALA A 37 -20.40 1.76 -3.63
CA ALA A 37 -19.85 1.18 -4.85
C ALA A 37 -19.97 -0.36 -4.86
N LEU A 38 -19.71 -1.01 -3.71
CA LEU A 38 -19.74 -2.46 -3.54
C LEU A 38 -21.15 -3.08 -3.43
N THR A 39 -22.24 -2.30 -3.53
CA THR A 39 -23.59 -2.87 -3.54
C THR A 39 -23.94 -3.59 -4.83
N HIS A 40 -23.25 -3.28 -5.92
CA HIS A 40 -23.37 -4.01 -7.18
C HIS A 40 -22.63 -5.35 -7.06
N ASP A 41 -23.22 -6.43 -7.58
CA ASP A 41 -22.63 -7.78 -7.53
C ASP A 41 -21.57 -7.96 -8.63
N TYR A 42 -20.45 -7.25 -8.49
CA TYR A 42 -19.33 -7.36 -9.44
C TYR A 42 -18.69 -8.75 -9.37
N ASN A 43 -18.47 -9.38 -10.53
CA ASN A 43 -17.65 -10.59 -10.61
C ASN A 43 -16.18 -10.30 -10.26
N HIS A 44 -15.67 -9.11 -10.58
CA HIS A 44 -14.26 -8.77 -10.37
C HIS A 44 -14.12 -7.50 -9.53
N VAL A 45 -13.31 -7.55 -8.47
CA VAL A 45 -12.94 -6.38 -7.68
C VAL A 45 -11.42 -6.26 -7.67
N ILE A 46 -10.92 -5.13 -8.16
CA ILE A 46 -9.50 -4.79 -8.15
C ILE A 46 -9.26 -3.72 -7.10
N LEU A 47 -8.43 -4.02 -6.09
CA LEU A 47 -7.85 -3.03 -5.19
C LEU A 47 -6.43 -2.72 -5.64
N MET A 48 -6.21 -1.54 -6.23
CA MET A 48 -4.91 -1.05 -6.66
C MET A 48 -4.37 -0.02 -5.68
N LEU A 49 -3.21 -0.29 -5.10
CA LEU A 49 -2.45 0.62 -4.26
C LEU A 49 -1.24 1.15 -5.04
N LEU A 50 -1.20 2.46 -5.27
CA LEU A 50 -0.06 3.16 -5.86
C LEU A 50 0.70 3.89 -4.75
N ASP A 51 1.91 3.42 -4.44
CA ASP A 51 2.71 3.85 -3.29
C ASP A 51 3.08 5.33 -3.40
N GLY A 52 2.86 6.10 -2.34
CA GLY A 52 3.18 7.52 -2.30
C GLY A 52 2.26 8.44 -3.11
N MET A 53 1.24 7.90 -3.80
CA MET A 53 0.31 8.66 -4.65
C MET A 53 -0.72 9.50 -3.87
N GLY A 54 -0.26 10.26 -2.88
CA GLY A 54 -1.08 11.10 -2.03
C GLY A 54 -1.92 12.11 -2.81
N ILE A 55 -3.04 12.52 -2.22
CA ILE A 55 -3.97 13.46 -2.85
C ILE A 55 -3.31 14.81 -3.19
N ASN A 56 -2.22 15.18 -2.51
CA ASN A 56 -1.48 16.40 -2.76
C ASN A 56 -0.91 16.44 -4.18
N ILE A 57 -0.19 15.40 -4.62
CA ILE A 57 0.39 15.37 -5.97
C ILE A 57 -0.67 15.19 -7.05
N VAL A 58 -1.75 14.44 -6.76
CA VAL A 58 -2.90 14.28 -7.67
C VAL A 58 -3.56 15.63 -7.95
N LYS A 59 -3.82 16.43 -6.91
CA LYS A 59 -4.43 17.77 -7.06
C LYS A 59 -3.49 18.81 -7.65
N GLU A 60 -2.20 18.72 -7.35
CA GLU A 60 -1.19 19.68 -7.82
C GLU A 60 -0.84 19.47 -9.29
N HIS A 61 -0.66 18.21 -9.72
CA HIS A 61 0.01 17.91 -10.98
C HIS A 61 -0.88 17.31 -12.07
N LEU A 62 -2.04 16.75 -11.73
CA LEU A 62 -3.02 16.30 -12.72
C LEU A 62 -4.10 17.36 -12.95
N LYS A 63 -4.59 17.47 -14.18
CA LYS A 63 -5.73 18.33 -14.54
C LYS A 63 -7.03 17.71 -14.07
N GLU A 64 -8.07 18.53 -13.88
CA GLU A 64 -9.40 18.04 -13.49
C GLU A 64 -10.01 17.03 -14.45
N SER A 65 -9.57 17.04 -15.72
CA SER A 65 -9.99 16.10 -16.76
C SER A 65 -9.27 14.74 -16.72
N ASP A 66 -8.13 14.66 -16.02
CA ASP A 66 -7.29 13.46 -16.00
C ASP A 66 -7.95 12.37 -15.17
N PHE A 67 -7.81 11.11 -15.61
CA PHE A 67 -8.55 9.97 -15.09
C PHE A 67 -8.52 9.83 -13.57
N LEU A 68 -7.34 9.85 -12.95
CA LEU A 68 -7.20 9.69 -11.51
C LEU A 68 -7.87 10.85 -10.76
N ARG A 69 -7.64 12.10 -11.20
CA ARG A 69 -8.18 13.29 -10.52
C ARG A 69 -9.70 13.41 -10.68
N ARG A 70 -10.24 13.16 -11.88
CA ARG A 70 -11.70 13.23 -12.13
C ARG A 70 -12.49 12.14 -11.39
N ASN A 71 -11.83 11.03 -11.06
CA ASN A 71 -12.43 9.89 -10.36
C ASN A 71 -12.14 9.86 -8.85
N VAL A 72 -11.56 10.93 -8.26
CA VAL A 72 -11.44 11.02 -6.80
C VAL A 72 -12.85 11.03 -6.18
N LYS A 73 -13.16 9.99 -5.40
CA LYS A 73 -14.45 9.86 -4.69
C LYS A 73 -14.40 10.29 -3.24
N ASP A 74 -13.23 10.21 -2.62
CA ASP A 74 -13.02 10.54 -1.20
C ASP A 74 -11.54 10.89 -0.94
N VAL A 75 -11.28 11.50 0.21
CA VAL A 75 -9.92 11.75 0.72
C VAL A 75 -9.84 11.22 2.14
N ILE A 76 -9.10 10.13 2.32
CA ILE A 76 -8.93 9.43 3.59
C ILE A 76 -7.53 9.67 4.17
N THR A 77 -7.37 9.43 5.46
CA THR A 77 -6.05 9.45 6.11
C THR A 77 -5.28 8.14 5.92
N SER A 78 -3.96 8.18 6.05
CA SER A 78 -3.17 6.96 6.27
C SER A 78 -3.25 6.51 7.74
N VAL A 79 -2.61 5.39 8.07
CA VAL A 79 -2.35 4.99 9.46
C VAL A 79 -1.14 5.73 10.02
N PHE A 80 -0.94 5.67 11.34
CA PHE A 80 0.32 6.11 11.95
C PHE A 80 1.21 4.91 12.36
N PRO A 81 2.51 4.95 12.01
CA PRO A 81 3.15 5.95 11.15
C PRO A 81 2.76 5.76 9.67
N PRO A 82 2.73 6.84 8.86
CA PRO A 82 2.34 6.76 7.45
C PRO A 82 3.53 6.28 6.60
N THR A 83 3.92 5.02 6.78
CA THR A 83 4.98 4.37 6.00
C THR A 83 4.40 3.25 5.16
N THR A 84 5.03 2.92 4.02
CA THR A 84 4.65 1.79 3.18
C THR A 84 4.47 0.52 4.02
N VAL A 85 5.40 0.23 4.94
CA VAL A 85 5.34 -0.95 5.80
C VAL A 85 4.08 -0.95 6.67
N ALA A 86 3.78 0.14 7.36
CA ALA A 86 2.63 0.20 8.24
C ALA A 86 1.29 0.21 7.48
N ALA A 87 1.20 1.01 6.41
CA ALA A 87 -0.03 1.24 5.66
C ALA A 87 -0.40 0.06 4.76
N THR A 88 0.53 -0.50 3.99
CA THR A 88 0.26 -1.69 3.16
C THR A 88 -0.13 -2.89 4.03
N ASN A 89 0.52 -3.09 5.19
CA ASN A 89 0.13 -4.17 6.11
C ASN A 89 -1.20 -3.88 6.79
N ALA A 90 -1.60 -2.62 6.99
CA ALA A 90 -2.95 -2.30 7.46
C ALA A 90 -4.01 -2.68 6.42
N VAL A 91 -3.75 -2.44 5.13
CA VAL A 91 -4.61 -2.89 4.03
C VAL A 91 -4.67 -4.41 3.97
N LEU A 92 -3.51 -5.06 3.97
CA LEU A 92 -3.39 -6.51 3.79
C LEU A 92 -3.84 -7.32 5.00
N SER A 93 -3.99 -6.72 6.19
CA SER A 93 -4.44 -7.44 7.39
C SER A 93 -5.83 -7.02 7.87
N GLY A 94 -6.28 -5.81 7.54
CA GLY A 94 -7.41 -5.17 8.22
C GLY A 94 -7.12 -4.82 9.69
N LEU A 95 -5.85 -4.67 10.07
CA LEU A 95 -5.40 -4.33 11.43
C LEU A 95 -4.58 -3.04 11.45
N PRO A 96 -4.72 -2.19 12.48
CA PRO A 96 -3.87 -1.01 12.64
C PRO A 96 -2.43 -1.44 12.98
N PRO A 97 -1.43 -0.58 12.73
CA PRO A 97 -0.02 -0.84 13.04
C PRO A 97 0.25 -1.31 14.47
N LEU A 98 -0.50 -0.79 15.45
CA LEU A 98 -0.40 -1.21 16.85
C LEU A 98 -0.74 -2.70 17.06
N ALA A 99 -1.63 -3.26 16.23
CA ALA A 99 -2.06 -4.65 16.32
C ALA A 99 -1.27 -5.58 15.39
N SER A 100 -0.90 -5.12 14.19
CA SER A 100 -0.10 -5.92 13.24
C SER A 100 1.39 -5.95 13.59
N GLY A 101 1.89 -4.94 14.31
CA GLY A 101 3.30 -4.79 14.67
C GLY A 101 4.20 -4.33 13.53
N TYR A 102 3.64 -4.03 12.35
CA TYR A 102 4.34 -3.41 11.22
C TYR A 102 4.32 -1.89 11.39
N LEU A 103 5.49 -1.33 11.69
CA LEU A 103 5.68 0.09 12.04
C LEU A 103 6.56 0.82 11.03
N GLY A 104 7.55 0.15 10.41
CA GLY A 104 8.47 0.86 9.52
C GLY A 104 9.43 -0.06 8.79
N TRP A 105 10.15 0.50 7.81
CA TRP A 105 11.10 -0.23 6.98
C TRP A 105 12.15 -0.99 7.80
N VAL A 106 12.64 -0.34 8.86
CA VAL A 106 13.56 -0.92 9.83
C VAL A 106 12.88 -0.96 11.20
N GLN A 107 12.95 -2.12 11.86
CA GLN A 107 12.36 -2.32 13.18
C GLN A 107 13.34 -3.01 14.12
N TYR A 108 13.34 -2.57 15.38
CA TYR A 108 14.13 -3.22 16.42
C TYR A 108 13.40 -4.44 16.99
N PHE A 109 13.96 -5.62 16.79
CA PHE A 109 13.51 -6.88 17.38
C PHE A 109 14.29 -7.15 18.66
N LYS A 110 13.63 -6.97 19.81
CA LYS A 110 14.28 -7.02 21.14
C LYS A 110 14.88 -8.39 21.47
N LYS A 111 14.26 -9.49 21.05
CA LYS A 111 14.72 -10.86 21.35
C LYS A 111 16.02 -11.17 20.60
N GLU A 112 16.10 -10.72 19.36
CA GLU A 112 17.28 -10.86 18.51
C GLU A 112 18.29 -9.74 18.79
N ASN A 113 17.90 -8.67 19.49
CA ASN A 113 18.71 -7.47 19.67
C ASN A 113 19.26 -6.99 18.30
N SER A 114 18.36 -6.79 17.34
CA SER A 114 18.69 -6.43 15.96
C SER A 114 17.75 -5.36 15.45
N ASN A 115 18.28 -4.43 14.64
CA ASN A 115 17.47 -3.58 13.79
C ASN A 115 17.33 -4.29 12.44
N CYS A 116 16.18 -4.87 12.15
CA CYS A 116 15.98 -5.66 10.94
C CYS A 116 15.23 -4.84 9.90
N VAL A 117 15.70 -4.89 8.64
CA VAL A 117 14.93 -4.45 7.48
C VAL A 117 13.82 -5.47 7.25
N VAL A 118 12.59 -5.10 7.61
CA VAL A 118 11.50 -6.05 7.87
C VAL A 118 11.23 -7.00 6.70
N PHE A 119 11.19 -6.48 5.47
CA PHE A 119 10.89 -7.29 4.28
C PHE A 119 12.09 -8.06 3.72
N LEU A 120 13.31 -7.57 3.96
CA LEU A 120 14.53 -8.23 3.47
C LEU A 120 15.06 -9.28 4.44
N ASN A 121 14.61 -9.24 5.71
CA ASN A 121 15.11 -10.09 6.79
C ASN A 121 16.64 -10.01 6.93
N VAL A 122 17.17 -8.78 6.89
CA VAL A 122 18.60 -8.46 6.98
C VAL A 122 18.81 -7.41 8.06
N ASP A 123 19.83 -7.58 8.91
CA ASP A 123 20.17 -6.56 9.90
C ASP A 123 20.61 -5.26 9.20
N TYR A 124 20.15 -4.13 9.72
CA TYR A 124 20.34 -2.83 9.12
C TYR A 124 21.81 -2.41 9.15
N TYR A 125 22.51 -2.68 10.26
CA TYR A 125 23.90 -2.28 10.47
C TYR A 125 24.89 -3.39 10.10
N ASP A 126 24.57 -4.64 10.42
CA ASP A 126 25.44 -5.79 10.15
C ASP A 126 24.86 -6.70 9.06
N LYS A 127 25.16 -6.40 7.79
CA LYS A 127 24.70 -7.21 6.66
C LYS A 127 25.21 -8.65 6.66
N THR A 128 26.22 -8.98 7.48
CA THR A 128 26.75 -10.35 7.59
C THR A 128 25.97 -11.20 8.58
N ARG A 129 25.19 -10.56 9.44
CA ARG A 129 24.32 -11.23 10.41
C ARG A 129 23.28 -12.07 9.70
N LYS A 130 23.21 -13.34 10.11
CA LYS A 130 22.18 -14.28 9.65
C LYS A 130 21.12 -14.45 10.74
N PHE A 131 19.87 -14.54 10.32
CA PHE A 131 18.77 -14.96 11.17
C PHE A 131 18.42 -16.42 10.83
N ASP A 132 18.19 -17.23 11.86
CA ASP A 132 17.78 -18.63 11.70
C ASP A 132 16.36 -18.75 11.10
N GLU A 133 15.55 -17.71 11.28
CA GLU A 133 14.16 -17.64 10.84
C GLU A 133 13.86 -16.26 10.24
N VAL A 134 12.76 -16.16 9.50
CA VAL A 134 12.24 -14.88 9.02
C VAL A 134 11.51 -14.18 10.18
N LEU A 135 12.04 -13.06 10.67
CA LEU A 135 11.56 -12.44 11.91
C LEU A 135 10.11 -11.94 11.81
N ARG A 136 9.72 -11.46 10.63
CA ARG A 136 8.33 -11.06 10.36
C ARG A 136 7.36 -12.25 10.43
N ASP A 137 7.77 -13.42 9.97
CA ASP A 137 6.93 -14.63 10.01
C ASP A 137 6.85 -15.19 11.44
N LYS A 138 7.90 -14.96 12.25
CA LYS A 138 7.93 -15.35 13.66
C LYS A 138 7.06 -14.48 14.56
N TYR A 139 7.06 -13.17 14.35
CA TYR A 139 6.49 -12.21 15.31
C TYR A 139 5.33 -11.37 14.77
N LEU A 140 5.21 -11.21 13.46
CA LEU A 140 4.30 -10.27 12.82
C LEU A 140 3.30 -10.99 11.89
N THR A 141 2.90 -12.21 12.23
CA THR A 141 1.94 -12.96 11.44
C THR A 141 0.51 -12.52 11.69
N TYR A 142 -0.26 -12.43 10.61
CA TYR A 142 -1.67 -12.15 10.63
C TYR A 142 -2.35 -12.89 9.46
N PRO A 143 -3.65 -13.19 9.54
CA PRO A 143 -4.40 -13.66 8.37
C PRO A 143 -4.52 -12.52 7.36
N THR A 144 -4.04 -12.72 6.14
CA THR A 144 -4.12 -11.70 5.09
C THR A 144 -5.57 -11.47 4.68
N ILE A 145 -5.86 -10.33 4.05
CA ILE A 145 -7.17 -10.02 3.47
C ILE A 145 -7.57 -11.12 2.48
N TYR A 146 -6.61 -11.68 1.74
CA TYR A 146 -6.82 -12.82 0.84
C TYR A 146 -7.36 -14.03 1.57
N THR A 147 -6.65 -14.51 2.58
CA THR A 147 -7.04 -15.69 3.35
C THR A 147 -8.35 -15.45 4.11
N GLN A 148 -8.60 -14.22 4.55
CA GLN A 148 -9.87 -13.84 5.18
C GLN A 148 -11.03 -13.88 4.17
N ILE A 149 -10.84 -13.37 2.94
CA ILE A 149 -11.85 -13.42 1.87
C ILE A 149 -12.12 -14.86 1.47
N GLU A 150 -11.10 -15.65 1.12
CA GLU A 150 -11.26 -17.04 0.67
C GLU A 150 -11.94 -17.92 1.72
N LYS A 151 -11.70 -17.65 3.01
CA LYS A 151 -12.33 -18.36 4.11
C LYS A 151 -13.82 -18.05 4.25
N ASN A 152 -14.24 -16.81 4.03
CA ASN A 152 -15.61 -16.35 4.29
C ASN A 152 -16.49 -16.24 3.03
N SER A 153 -15.86 -16.22 1.85
CA SER A 153 -16.47 -16.20 0.52
C SER A 153 -15.70 -17.17 -0.40
N PRO A 154 -15.82 -18.49 -0.21
CA PRO A 154 -15.04 -19.51 -0.92
C PRO A 154 -15.25 -19.55 -2.45
N GLU A 155 -16.31 -18.91 -2.94
CA GLU A 155 -16.59 -18.68 -4.35
C GLU A 155 -15.66 -17.63 -4.99
N VAL A 156 -15.00 -16.78 -4.19
CA VAL A 156 -14.13 -15.70 -4.66
C VAL A 156 -12.67 -16.18 -4.66
N LYS A 157 -12.03 -16.16 -5.84
CA LYS A 157 -10.59 -16.37 -5.95
C LYS A 157 -9.83 -15.10 -5.64
N THR A 158 -8.66 -15.22 -5.01
CA THR A 158 -7.81 -14.06 -4.73
C THR A 158 -6.53 -14.08 -5.55
N TYR A 159 -6.10 -12.90 -5.99
CA TYR A 159 -4.87 -12.70 -6.72
C TYR A 159 -4.07 -11.56 -6.10
N GLU A 160 -2.75 -11.72 -6.07
CA GLU A 160 -1.84 -10.65 -5.64
C GLU A 160 -0.83 -10.36 -6.77
N LEU A 161 -0.74 -9.09 -7.14
CA LEU A 161 0.13 -8.61 -8.20
C LEU A 161 1.10 -7.62 -7.58
N PHE A 162 2.37 -8.00 -7.55
CA PHE A 162 3.46 -7.19 -7.00
C PHE A 162 4.54 -6.94 -8.05
N PRO A 163 5.40 -5.92 -7.88
CA PRO A 163 6.57 -5.72 -8.73
C PRO A 163 7.59 -6.86 -8.56
N SER A 164 8.58 -6.91 -9.45
CA SER A 164 9.59 -7.98 -9.55
C SER A 164 10.49 -8.17 -8.32
N PHE A 165 10.39 -7.30 -7.30
CA PHE A 165 11.01 -7.57 -5.99
C PHE A 165 10.37 -8.75 -5.24
N ARG A 166 9.17 -9.21 -5.64
CA ARG A 166 8.60 -10.49 -5.22
C ARG A 166 8.78 -11.55 -6.30
N ALA A 167 8.86 -12.81 -5.87
CA ALA A 167 8.82 -13.93 -6.80
C ALA A 167 7.55 -13.87 -7.67
N ASN A 168 7.71 -14.08 -8.98
CA ASN A 168 6.65 -13.94 -10.00
C ASN A 168 6.07 -12.52 -10.14
N GLY A 169 6.76 -11.50 -9.65
CA GLY A 169 6.35 -10.12 -9.81
C GLY A 169 6.57 -9.55 -11.21
N PHE A 170 6.04 -8.35 -11.44
CA PHE A 170 6.05 -7.67 -12.73
C PHE A 170 7.19 -6.64 -12.83
N GLU A 171 7.95 -6.70 -13.92
CA GLU A 171 9.06 -5.75 -14.17
C GLU A 171 8.59 -4.35 -14.52
N THR A 172 7.37 -4.20 -15.05
CA THR A 172 6.80 -2.91 -15.43
C THR A 172 5.32 -2.83 -15.06
N PHE A 173 4.86 -1.62 -14.74
CA PHE A 173 3.47 -1.38 -14.40
C PHE A 173 2.53 -1.74 -15.55
N GLN A 174 2.95 -1.48 -16.79
CA GLN A 174 2.20 -1.83 -17.99
C GLN A 174 1.90 -3.33 -18.06
N ARG A 175 2.89 -4.19 -17.77
CA ARG A 175 2.69 -5.65 -17.75
C ARG A 175 1.78 -6.08 -16.61
N GLN A 176 1.91 -5.44 -15.46
CA GLN A 176 1.03 -5.69 -14.32
C GLN A 176 -0.43 -5.33 -14.63
N VAL A 177 -0.65 -4.18 -15.28
CA VAL A 177 -1.96 -3.73 -15.78
C VAL A 177 -2.52 -4.70 -16.82
N SER A 178 -1.73 -5.13 -17.80
CA SER A 178 -2.18 -6.13 -18.78
C SER A 178 -2.65 -7.42 -18.10
N TYR A 179 -1.91 -7.90 -17.10
CA TYR A 179 -2.31 -9.10 -16.36
C TYR A 179 -3.55 -8.88 -15.50
N ALA A 180 -3.71 -7.70 -14.89
CA ALA A 180 -4.93 -7.35 -14.17
C ALA A 180 -6.15 -7.37 -15.12
N ILE A 181 -6.02 -6.89 -16.36
CA ILE A 181 -7.07 -6.99 -17.38
C ILE A 181 -7.40 -8.46 -17.67
N GLU A 182 -6.40 -9.32 -17.86
CA GLU A 182 -6.62 -10.76 -18.10
C GLU A 182 -7.39 -11.43 -16.95
N LEU A 183 -7.13 -11.07 -15.70
CA LEU A 183 -7.86 -11.58 -14.53
C LEU A 183 -9.34 -11.19 -14.53
N THR A 184 -9.70 -10.04 -15.13
CA THR A 184 -11.10 -9.63 -15.28
C THR A 184 -11.84 -10.38 -16.39
N GLN A 185 -11.14 -11.13 -17.25
CA GLN A 185 -11.77 -11.93 -18.30
C GLN A 185 -12.06 -13.37 -17.88
N LYS A 186 -11.72 -13.71 -16.64
CA LYS A 186 -11.88 -15.07 -16.13
C LYS A 186 -13.34 -15.33 -15.71
N PRO A 187 -13.83 -16.58 -15.86
CA PRO A 187 -15.22 -16.90 -15.51
C PRO A 187 -15.49 -16.92 -14.00
N GLU A 188 -14.46 -17.08 -13.16
CA GLU A 188 -14.63 -17.05 -11.71
C GLU A 188 -14.71 -15.63 -11.13
N LYS A 189 -15.50 -15.50 -10.04
CA LYS A 189 -15.45 -14.31 -9.21
C LYS A 189 -14.07 -14.15 -8.60
N ASN A 190 -13.51 -12.95 -8.65
CA ASN A 190 -12.21 -12.70 -8.05
C ASN A 190 -12.02 -11.34 -7.39
N PHE A 191 -11.16 -11.34 -6.37
CA PHE A 191 -10.59 -10.16 -5.74
C PHE A 191 -9.10 -10.10 -6.06
N THR A 192 -8.67 -9.01 -6.67
CA THR A 192 -7.28 -8.82 -7.11
C THR A 192 -6.67 -7.63 -6.38
N TYR A 193 -5.59 -7.85 -5.64
CA TYR A 193 -4.78 -6.76 -5.08
C TYR A 193 -3.59 -6.47 -5.97
N VAL A 194 -3.41 -5.20 -6.31
CA VAL A 194 -2.30 -4.70 -7.12
C VAL A 194 -1.51 -3.70 -6.30
N TYR A 195 -0.20 -3.88 -6.20
CA TYR A 195 0.70 -2.90 -5.60
C TYR A 195 1.76 -2.47 -6.61
N TRP A 196 2.02 -1.17 -6.68
CA TRP A 196 3.12 -0.60 -7.47
C TRP A 196 3.89 0.45 -6.66
N THR A 197 5.21 0.48 -6.81
CA THR A 197 6.16 1.27 -5.98
C THR A 197 6.27 2.74 -6.36
N ASP A 198 5.77 3.13 -7.53
CA ASP A 198 5.73 4.52 -7.95
C ASP A 198 4.34 5.12 -7.72
N PRO A 199 4.24 6.43 -7.44
CA PRO A 199 5.30 7.44 -7.55
C PRO A 199 6.28 7.58 -6.36
N ASP A 200 6.10 6.87 -5.24
CA ASP A 200 6.94 7.01 -4.02
C ASP A 200 8.46 6.98 -4.29
N LEU A 201 8.95 5.97 -5.01
CA LEU A 201 10.38 5.83 -5.30
C LEU A 201 10.94 7.03 -6.08
N THR A 202 10.19 7.52 -7.06
CA THR A 202 10.56 8.69 -7.86
C THR A 202 10.49 9.97 -7.02
N GLU A 203 9.45 10.14 -6.20
CA GLU A 203 9.30 11.27 -5.29
C GLU A 203 10.45 11.37 -4.28
N HIS A 204 10.90 10.25 -3.72
CA HIS A 204 12.05 10.21 -2.81
C HIS A 204 13.35 10.74 -3.45
N THR A 205 13.52 10.54 -4.76
CA THR A 205 14.73 10.96 -5.49
C THR A 205 14.60 12.39 -6.03
N ASN A 206 13.41 12.77 -6.47
CA ASN A 206 13.20 13.97 -7.28
C ASN A 206 12.38 15.07 -6.60
N GLY A 207 11.82 14.80 -5.42
CA GLY A 207 10.87 15.67 -4.74
C GLY A 207 9.49 15.64 -5.40
N ILE A 208 8.48 16.14 -4.69
CA ILE A 208 7.09 16.08 -5.15
C ILE A 208 6.86 16.97 -6.37
N HIS A 209 7.64 18.05 -6.51
CA HIS A 209 7.58 18.99 -7.64
C HIS A 209 8.56 18.65 -8.77
N GLY A 210 9.26 17.52 -8.69
CA GLY A 210 10.22 17.07 -9.68
C GLY A 210 9.58 16.79 -11.04
N LYS A 211 10.26 17.16 -12.14
CA LYS A 211 9.76 16.85 -13.50
C LYS A 211 9.54 15.37 -13.73
N GLU A 212 10.40 14.52 -13.15
CA GLU A 212 10.23 13.07 -13.26
C GLU A 212 9.05 12.55 -12.46
N THR A 213 8.82 13.05 -11.24
CA THR A 213 7.62 12.76 -10.45
C THR A 213 6.35 13.07 -11.25
N ILE A 214 6.31 14.25 -11.88
CA ILE A 214 5.17 14.66 -12.71
C ILE A 214 5.00 13.71 -13.91
N ARG A 215 6.09 13.34 -14.59
CA ARG A 215 6.04 12.38 -15.72
C ARG A 215 5.49 11.03 -15.27
N VAL A 216 6.04 10.46 -14.19
CA VAL A 216 5.63 9.15 -13.65
C VAL A 216 4.16 9.19 -13.22
N LEU A 217 3.70 10.24 -12.55
CA LEU A 217 2.29 10.38 -12.18
C LEU A 217 1.36 10.42 -13.40
N ASN A 218 1.76 11.10 -14.49
CA ASN A 218 1.00 11.12 -15.74
C ASN A 218 0.99 9.74 -16.43
N GLU A 219 2.09 8.98 -16.35
CA GLU A 219 2.17 7.61 -16.85
C GLU A 219 1.25 6.66 -16.08
N LEU A 220 1.26 6.74 -14.74
CA LEU A 220 0.34 6.00 -13.89
C LEU A 220 -1.11 6.35 -14.22
N ASN A 221 -1.44 7.64 -14.33
CA ASN A 221 -2.78 8.09 -14.75
C ASN A 221 -3.20 7.43 -16.08
N THR A 222 -2.32 7.44 -17.08
CA THR A 222 -2.59 6.87 -18.40
C THR A 222 -2.80 5.35 -18.33
N GLN A 223 -1.99 4.64 -17.55
CA GLN A 223 -2.09 3.19 -17.41
C GLN A 223 -3.33 2.77 -16.62
N VAL A 224 -3.72 3.53 -15.60
CA VAL A 224 -4.96 3.28 -14.86
C VAL A 224 -6.19 3.58 -15.72
N GLU A 225 -6.16 4.65 -16.54
CA GLU A 225 -7.22 4.93 -17.51
C GLU A 225 -7.34 3.80 -18.54
N TYR A 226 -6.21 3.29 -19.02
CA TYR A 226 -6.16 2.15 -19.93
C TYR A 226 -6.76 0.89 -19.29
N LEU A 227 -6.40 0.56 -18.05
CA LEU A 227 -7.00 -0.55 -17.29
C LEU A 227 -8.53 -0.42 -17.23
N ALA A 228 -9.01 0.75 -16.79
CA ALA A 228 -10.44 1.00 -16.65
C ALA A 228 -11.21 0.91 -17.97
N GLY A 229 -10.58 1.25 -19.09
CA GLY A 229 -11.17 1.14 -20.42
C GLY A 229 -11.11 -0.25 -21.05
N GLN A 230 -10.34 -1.20 -20.48
CA GLN A 230 -10.12 -2.53 -21.06
C GLN A 230 -10.58 -3.68 -20.14
N MET A 231 -10.80 -3.42 -18.85
CA MET A 231 -11.36 -4.40 -17.93
C MET A 231 -12.76 -4.84 -18.37
N HIS A 232 -13.17 -6.04 -17.95
CA HIS A 232 -14.54 -6.52 -18.15
C HIS A 232 -15.55 -5.55 -17.51
N GLU A 233 -16.72 -5.37 -18.12
CA GLU A 233 -17.74 -4.40 -17.66
C GLU A 233 -18.22 -4.66 -16.22
N ASP A 234 -18.15 -5.92 -15.80
CA ASP A 234 -18.50 -6.38 -14.46
C ASP A 234 -17.30 -6.33 -13.49
N THR A 235 -16.54 -5.25 -13.55
CA THR A 235 -15.36 -5.00 -12.71
C THR A 235 -15.49 -3.70 -11.94
N LEU A 236 -15.22 -3.76 -10.63
CA LEU A 236 -14.96 -2.58 -9.81
C LEU A 236 -13.46 -2.36 -9.65
N LEU A 237 -12.97 -1.21 -10.12
CA LEU A 237 -11.60 -0.75 -9.87
C LEU A 237 -11.58 0.27 -8.72
N ILE A 238 -10.87 -0.07 -7.65
CA ILE A 238 -10.64 0.78 -6.48
C ILE A 238 -9.17 1.16 -6.48
N VAL A 239 -8.87 2.46 -6.62
CA VAL A 239 -7.49 2.97 -6.59
C VAL A 239 -7.28 3.75 -5.30
N ILE A 240 -6.25 3.39 -4.55
CA ILE A 240 -5.86 4.03 -3.28
C ILE A 240 -4.35 4.35 -3.28
N ALA A 241 -3.95 5.18 -2.33
CA ALA A 241 -2.55 5.39 -1.96
C ALA A 241 -2.36 5.00 -0.49
N ASP A 242 -1.19 4.50 -0.13
CA ASP A 242 -0.80 4.24 1.26
C ASP A 242 -0.53 5.52 2.05
N HIS A 243 0.19 6.46 1.44
CA HIS A 243 0.49 7.78 1.97
C HIS A 243 0.77 8.78 0.85
N GLY A 244 1.09 10.01 1.22
CA GLY A 244 1.66 11.02 0.33
C GLY A 244 2.99 11.51 0.89
N LEU A 245 3.78 12.17 0.05
CA LEU A 245 5.08 12.73 0.42
C LEU A 245 5.02 14.25 0.49
N THR A 246 6.03 14.83 1.12
CA THR A 246 6.28 16.27 1.14
C THR A 246 7.76 16.53 0.99
N ASP A 247 8.12 17.63 0.33
CA ASP A 247 9.52 18.03 0.24
C ASP A 247 10.06 18.35 1.64
N VAL A 248 11.25 17.83 1.93
CA VAL A 248 11.95 18.02 3.20
C VAL A 248 13.37 18.50 2.96
N LYS A 249 13.93 19.22 3.93
CA LYS A 249 15.36 19.49 3.98
C LYS A 249 16.04 18.36 4.74
N GLY A 250 16.81 17.54 4.03
CA GLY A 250 17.59 16.47 4.65
C GLY A 250 18.55 17.01 5.71
N ILE A 251 18.55 16.38 6.88
CA ILE A 251 19.51 16.62 7.96
C ILE A 251 20.28 15.32 8.16
N ASP A 252 21.59 15.38 8.00
CA ASP A 252 22.48 14.23 8.20
C ASP A 252 22.74 14.05 9.69
N LEU A 253 21.88 13.30 10.36
CA LEU A 253 21.95 13.04 11.81
C LEU A 253 23.29 12.40 12.21
N TYR A 254 23.93 11.64 11.32
CA TYR A 254 25.19 10.96 11.62
C TYR A 254 26.38 11.93 11.75
N LYS A 255 26.24 13.18 11.30
CA LYS A 255 27.25 14.23 11.49
C LYS A 255 27.18 14.88 12.87
N ASP A 256 26.08 14.76 13.59
CA ASP A 256 25.91 15.30 14.93
C ASP A 256 26.43 14.31 15.98
N THR A 257 27.74 14.34 16.23
CA THR A 257 28.39 13.38 17.13
C THR A 257 27.96 13.52 18.58
N GLU A 258 27.52 14.70 19.01
CA GLU A 258 26.96 14.94 20.34
C GLU A 258 25.62 14.21 20.49
N LEU A 259 24.68 14.46 19.56
CA LEU A 259 23.39 13.78 19.55
C LEU A 259 23.56 12.27 19.46
N ILE A 260 24.37 11.79 18.51
CA ILE A 260 24.65 10.36 18.32
C ILE A 260 25.23 9.74 19.60
N GLY A 261 26.12 10.43 20.30
CA GLY A 261 26.70 9.98 21.57
C GLY A 261 25.68 9.86 22.71
N MET A 262 24.55 10.55 22.63
CA MET A 262 23.45 10.46 23.60
C MET A 262 22.48 9.30 23.33
N LEU A 263 22.50 8.73 22.12
CA LEU A 263 21.54 7.70 21.73
C LEU A 263 21.92 6.34 22.31
N LYS A 264 20.97 5.70 23.01
CA LYS A 264 21.10 4.31 23.45
C LYS A 264 21.22 3.32 22.26
N ARG A 265 20.66 3.69 21.11
CA ARG A 265 20.71 2.93 19.86
C ARG A 265 20.77 3.88 18.69
N MET A 266 21.58 3.56 17.69
CA MET A 266 21.69 4.34 16.46
C MET A 266 20.34 4.38 15.71
N PRO A 267 19.97 5.53 15.12
CA PRO A 267 18.74 5.66 14.35
C PRO A 267 18.89 4.91 13.03
N SER A 268 17.92 4.06 12.70
CA SER A 268 17.86 3.41 11.38
C SER A 268 17.61 4.42 10.27
#